data_AF-A0A3M3AK28-F1
#
_entry.id   AF-A0A3M3AK28-F1
#
_cell.length_a   1.000
_cell.length_b   1.000
_cell.length_c   1.000
_cell.angle_alpha   90.00
_cell.angle_beta   90.00
_cell.angle_gamma   90.00
#
_symmetry.space_group_name_H-M   'P 1'
#
loop_
_entity.id
_entity.type
_entity.pdbx_description
1 polymer ?
#
loop_
_entity_poly.entity_id
_entity_poly.type
_entity_poly.pdbx_seq_one_letter_code
_entity_poly.pdbx_strand_id
1 'polypeptide(L)'
;MHPEHRERVMARLQYCFATGSVWEDTFALRGKDGAFNWFLSRALPMRDAQGHITHWLGTHTDITAQVNAEEALRELNESLELRVAERTRELAKA
;
A
#
# COMPACT_ATOMS: atom_id res chain seq x y z
N MET A 1 3.33 -9.12 9.69
CA MET A 1 3.22 -9.12 8.22
C MET A 1 2.34 -10.27 7.81
N HIS A 2 1.37 -10.04 6.92
CA HIS A 2 0.50 -11.11 6.43
C HIS A 2 1.33 -12.15 5.62
N PRO A 3 1.06 -13.47 5.75
CA PRO A 3 1.88 -14.49 5.09
C PRO A 3 2.01 -14.33 3.57
N GLU A 4 0.95 -13.86 2.90
CA GLU A 4 0.93 -13.71 1.44
C GLU A 4 1.92 -12.65 0.92
N HIS A 5 2.26 -11.65 1.74
CA HIS A 5 3.17 -10.58 1.34
C HIS A 5 4.62 -10.90 1.68
N ARG A 6 4.86 -11.92 2.52
CA ARG A 6 6.17 -12.15 3.14
C ARG A 6 7.28 -12.34 2.13
N GLU A 7 7.07 -13.20 1.14
CA GLU A 7 8.09 -13.52 0.15
C GLU A 7 8.43 -12.30 -0.72
N ARG A 8 7.41 -11.64 -1.29
CA ARG A 8 7.56 -10.43 -2.11
C ARG A 8 8.29 -9.32 -1.35
N VAL A 9 7.83 -9.02 -0.14
CA VAL A 9 8.38 -7.95 0.71
C VAL A 9 9.84 -8.23 1.04
N MET A 10 10.16 -9.46 1.48
CA MET A 10 11.52 -9.81 1.88
C MET A 10 12.49 -9.83 0.69
N ALA A 11 12.08 -10.35 -0.46
CA ALA A 11 12.90 -10.34 -1.67
C ALA A 11 13.25 -8.91 -2.10
N ARG A 12 12.26 -8.01 -2.12
CA ARG A 12 12.47 -6.60 -2.48
C ARG A 12 13.34 -5.87 -1.46
N LEU A 13 13.11 -6.11 -0.17
CA LEU A 13 13.89 -5.54 0.92
C LEU A 13 15.36 -5.96 0.82
N GLN A 14 15.63 -7.25 0.64
CA GLN A 14 16.99 -7.78 0.49
C GLN A 14 17.73 -7.15 -0.69
N TYR A 15 17.07 -7.05 -1.86
CA TYR A 15 17.64 -6.39 -3.03
C TYR A 15 17.98 -4.92 -2.75
N CYS A 16 17.07 -4.15 -2.17
CA CYS A 16 17.30 -2.74 -1.87
C CYS A 16 18.44 -2.56 -0.86
N PHE A 17 18.51 -3.41 0.17
CA PHE A 17 19.56 -3.35 1.18
C PHE A 17 20.93 -3.72 0.61
N ALA A 18 21.00 -4.73 -0.26
CA ALA A 18 22.23 -5.15 -0.91
C ALA A 18 22.75 -4.10 -1.91
N THR A 19 21.86 -3.42 -2.62
CA THR A 19 22.22 -2.41 -3.63
C THR A 19 22.36 -1.00 -3.05
N GLY A 20 21.87 -0.77 -1.83
CA GLY A 20 21.74 0.58 -1.28
C GLY A 20 20.72 1.43 -2.02
N SER A 21 19.67 0.81 -2.58
CA SER A 21 18.55 1.51 -3.21
C SER A 21 17.48 1.83 -2.17
N VAL A 22 16.70 2.88 -2.43
CA VAL A 22 15.51 3.16 -1.62
C VAL A 22 14.55 1.97 -1.67
N TRP A 23 14.05 1.58 -0.51
CA TRP A 23 13.00 0.59 -0.39
C TRP A 23 11.67 1.27 -0.06
N GLU A 24 10.62 0.87 -0.76
CA GLU A 24 9.24 1.28 -0.51
C GLU A 24 8.33 0.10 -0.85
N ASP A 25 7.38 -0.21 0.03
CA ASP A 25 6.32 -1.19 -0.23
C ASP A 25 5.10 -0.93 0.67
N THR A 26 3.92 -1.37 0.19
CA THR A 26 2.65 -1.33 0.91
C THR A 26 2.17 -2.75 1.18
N PHE A 27 1.95 -3.07 2.46
CA PHE A 27 1.50 -4.40 2.87
C PHE A 27 0.85 -4.38 4.24
N ALA A 28 0.03 -5.40 4.50
CA ALA A 28 -0.63 -5.55 5.78
C ALA A 28 0.34 -6.03 6.88
N LEU A 29 0.43 -5.25 7.95
CA LEU A 29 1.17 -5.58 9.17
C LEU A 29 0.19 -5.92 10.29
N ARG A 30 0.63 -6.81 11.20
CA ARG A 30 -0.19 -7.22 12.33
C ARG A 30 -0.03 -6.18 13.44
N GLY A 31 -1.12 -5.52 13.80
CA GLY A 31 -1.21 -4.60 14.93
C GLY A 31 -1.08 -5.30 16.28
N LYS A 32 -1.00 -4.51 17.35
CA LYS A 32 -0.91 -5.02 18.73
C LYS A 32 -2.18 -5.75 19.18
N ASP A 33 -3.32 -5.34 18.65
CA ASP A 33 -4.64 -5.95 18.81
C ASP A 33 -4.80 -7.27 18.01
N GLY A 34 -3.81 -7.61 17.18
CA GLY A 34 -3.80 -8.80 16.35
C GLY A 34 -4.49 -8.63 15.00
N ALA A 35 -5.11 -7.48 14.73
CA ALA A 35 -5.69 -7.14 13.43
C ALA A 35 -4.59 -6.84 12.40
N PHE A 36 -4.94 -6.91 11.11
CA PHE A 36 -4.05 -6.54 10.03
C PHE A 36 -4.42 -5.15 9.51
N ASN A 37 -3.47 -4.23 9.58
CA ASN A 37 -3.61 -2.84 9.12
C ASN A 37 -2.65 -2.60 7.96
N TRP A 38 -3.04 -1.72 7.03
CA TRP A 38 -2.23 -1.38 5.87
C TRP A 38 -1.17 -0.35 6.24
N PHE A 39 0.08 -0.64 5.89
CA PHE A 39 1.19 0.28 6.10
C PHE A 39 1.94 0.56 4.81
N LEU A 40 2.23 1.84 4.58
CA LEU A 40 3.29 2.27 3.68
C LEU A 40 4.62 2.22 4.43
N SER A 41 5.51 1.35 4.00
CA SER A 41 6.83 1.16 4.61
C SER A 41 7.92 1.67 3.69
N ARG A 42 8.85 2.47 4.21
CA ARG A 42 9.99 3.03 3.46
C ARG A 42 11.28 2.81 4.23
N ALA A 43 12.38 2.62 3.51
CA ALA A 43 13.73 2.64 4.06
C ALA A 43 14.69 3.37 3.11
N LEU A 44 15.36 4.40 3.63
CA LEU A 44 16.31 5.25 2.91
C LEU A 44 17.73 4.99 3.43
N PRO A 45 18.72 4.73 2.56
CA PRO A 45 20.10 4.54 2.98
C PRO A 45 20.75 5.88 3.34
N MET A 46 21.32 5.97 4.53
CA MET A 46 22.12 7.10 4.97
C MET A 46 23.60 6.81 4.72
N ARG A 47 24.26 7.71 4.01
CA ARG A 47 25.64 7.53 3.56
C ARG A 47 26.60 8.49 4.26
N ASP A 48 27.81 8.02 4.54
CA ASP A 48 28.91 8.89 4.97
C ASP A 48 29.47 9.70 3.79
N ALA A 49 30.49 10.52 4.07
CA ALA A 49 31.16 11.34 3.04
C ALA A 49 31.90 10.51 1.98
N GLN A 50 32.18 9.24 2.26
CA GLN A 50 32.82 8.29 1.33
C GLN A 50 31.78 7.50 0.51
N GLY A 51 30.48 7.71 0.75
CA GLY A 51 29.38 7.04 0.07
C GLY A 51 28.99 5.69 0.67
N HIS A 52 29.63 5.25 1.77
CA HIS A 52 29.27 4.01 2.44
C HIS A 52 27.98 4.18 3.23
N ILE A 53 27.12 3.17 3.18
CA ILE A 53 25.89 3.15 3.96
C ILE A 53 26.25 2.91 5.41
N THR A 54 25.92 3.85 6.28
CA THR A 54 26.15 3.72 7.73
C THR A 54 24.87 3.30 8.45
N HIS A 55 23.71 3.78 7.99
CA HIS A 55 22.41 3.55 8.61
C HIS A 55 21.31 3.51 7.57
N TRP A 56 20.13 3.04 7.99
CA TRP A 56 18.90 3.12 7.21
C TRP A 56 17.85 3.90 8.02
N LEU A 57 17.26 4.92 7.40
CA LEU A 57 16.12 5.63 7.96
C LEU A 57 14.84 4.93 7.51
N GLY A 58 14.16 4.27 8.44
CA GLY A 58 12.91 3.56 8.20
C GLY A 58 11.68 4.33 8.67
N THR A 59 10.59 4.27 7.92
CA THR A 59 9.27 4.75 8.35
C THR A 59 8.19 3.72 8.06
N HIS A 60 7.24 3.58 8.98
CA HIS A 60 6.01 2.83 8.79
C HIS A 60 4.83 3.77 9.02
N THR A 61 4.11 4.11 7.96
CA THR A 61 2.94 4.98 8.02
C THR A 61 1.70 4.11 7.90
N ASP A 62 0.82 4.17 8.90
CA ASP A 62 -0.50 3.52 8.82
C ASP A 62 -1.33 4.27 7.78
N ILE A 63 -1.76 3.56 6.74
CA ILE A 63 -2.58 4.07 5.64
C ILE A 63 -3.95 3.36 5.59
N THR A 64 -4.33 2.64 6.63
CA THR A 64 -5.57 1.85 6.66
C THR A 64 -6.79 2.72 6.38
N ALA A 65 -6.86 3.90 7.00
CA ALA A 65 -7.95 4.84 6.77
C ALA A 65 -8.00 5.33 5.30
N GLN A 66 -6.83 5.53 4.67
CA GLN A 66 -6.76 5.93 3.27
C GLN A 66 -7.23 4.79 2.34
N VAL A 67 -6.72 3.58 2.55
CA VAL A 67 -7.11 2.39 1.75
C VAL A 67 -8.62 2.15 1.84
N ASN A 68 -9.18 2.18 3.06
CA ASN A 68 -10.62 1.98 3.26
C ASN A 68 -11.46 3.09 2.60
N ALA A 69 -10.99 4.34 2.63
CA ALA A 69 -11.69 5.44 1.96
C ALA A 69 -11.65 5.30 0.45
N GLU A 70 -10.51 4.91 -0.12
CA GLU A 70 -10.37 4.65 -1.57
C GLU A 70 -11.25 3.49 -2.04
N GLU A 71 -11.35 2.41 -1.25
CA GLU A 71 -12.24 1.28 -1.53
C GLU A 71 -13.72 1.69 -1.46
N ALA A 72 -14.13 2.40 -0.41
CA ALA A 72 -15.50 2.88 -0.28
C ALA A 72 -15.90 3.83 -1.42
N LEU A 73 -14.99 4.70 -1.87
CA LEU A 73 -15.22 5.56 -3.02
C LEU A 73 -15.37 4.76 -4.32
N ARG A 74 -14.56 3.71 -4.51
CA ARG A 74 -14.63 2.82 -5.68
C ARG A 74 -15.97 2.10 -5.74
N GLU A 75 -16.39 1.48 -4.63
CA GLU A 75 -17.66 0.76 -4.53
C GLU A 75 -18.86 1.69 -4.79
N LEU A 76 -18.81 2.91 -4.24
CA LEU A 76 -19.85 3.90 -4.48
C LEU A 76 -19.91 4.29 -5.97
N ASN A 77 -18.77 4.53 -6.61
CA ASN A 77 -18.73 4.89 -8.03
C ASN A 77 -19.29 3.77 -8.92
N GLU A 78 -18.87 2.52 -8.68
CA GLU A 78 -19.39 1.35 -9.41
C GLU A 78 -20.90 1.19 -9.24
N SER A 79 -21.40 1.37 -8.00
CA SER A 79 -22.84 1.33 -7.72
C SER A 79 -23.61 2.45 -8.45
N LEU A 80 -23.06 3.67 -8.47
CA LEU A 80 -23.67 4.80 -9.17
C LEU A 80 -23.69 4.58 -10.69
N GLU A 81 -22.60 4.09 -11.27
CA GLU A 81 -22.51 3.78 -12.71
C GLU A 81 -23.57 2.74 -13.12
N LEU A 82 -23.76 1.69 -12.32
CA LEU A 82 -24.79 0.68 -12.56
C LEU A 82 -26.20 1.30 -12.53
N ARG A 83 -26.51 2.11 -11.51
CA ARG A 83 -27.82 2.77 -11.38
C ARG A 83 -28.08 3.77 -12.50
N VAL A 84 -27.07 4.53 -12.92
CA VAL A 84 -27.17 5.46 -14.05
C VAL A 84 -27.42 4.69 -15.35
N ALA A 85 -26.71 3.58 -15.57
CA ALA A 85 -26.91 2.74 -16.76
C ALA A 85 -28.32 2.14 -16.81
N GLU A 86 -28.84 1.67 -15.68
CA GLU A 86 -30.21 1.16 -15.56
C GLU A 86 -31.24 2.24 -15.89
N ARG A 87 -31.15 3.40 -15.23
CA ARG A 87 -32.06 4.53 -15.47
C ARG A 87 -32.01 5.05 -16.91
N THR A 88 -30.82 5.08 -17.50
CA THR A 88 -30.66 5.50 -18.91
C THR A 88 -31.37 4.52 -19.84
N ARG A 89 -31.29 3.20 -19.57
CA ARG A 89 -32.02 2.19 -20.35
C ARG A 89 -33.54 2.27 -20.16
N GLU A 90 -34.00 2.55 -18.94
CA GLU A 90 -35.44 2.73 -18.68
C GLU A 90 -36.00 3.94 -19.43
N LEU A 91 -35.31 5.07 -19.38
CA LEU A 91 -35.72 6.29 -20.08
C LEU A 91 -35.67 6.14 -21.60
N ALA A 92 -34.73 5.38 -22.14
CA ALA A 92 -34.65 5.12 -23.59
C ALA A 92 -35.75 4.17 -24.09
N LYS A 93 -36.45 3.46 -23.19
CA LYS A 93 -37.57 2.56 -23.50
C LYS A 93 -38.94 3.20 -23.34
N ALA A 94 -39.01 4.37 -22.71
CA ALA A 94 -40.24 5.16 -22.52
C ALA A 94 -40.41 6.16 -23.67
#